data_AF-A0A519TS95-F1
#
_entry.id   AF-A0A519TS95-F1
#
_cell.length_a   1.000
_cell.length_b   1.000
_cell.length_c   1.000
_cell.angle_alpha   90.00
_cell.angle_beta   90.00
_cell.angle_gamma   90.00
#
_symmetry.space_group_name_H-M   'P 1'
#
loop_
_entity.id
_entity.type
_entity.pdbx_description
1 polymer ?
#
loop_
_entity_poly.entity_id
_entity_poly.type
_entity_poly.pdbx_seq_one_letter_code
_entity_poly.pdbx_strand_id
1 'polypeptide(L)'
;MNKVFVTLALILTGLILFSFQSTNFNDDDELSIDSLRKVYSKPTEQWPKPTVDKGAVFQELGELPPSPVDLKNDSVKNVVELGKILFFDPRLSGSNQISCSSCHAPDLHWSDGRQVSVGHDHLTNIRNAPSLENVWFYKRLFWDGRAASLEEQAESPVAAHNEMHQDMKALPKKLNKIKGYQPFFTAAFGSKTITNKRIFESLATFQRSIVSRRTPFDRFLARDKKALTDQQIVGLHLFRTKARCINCHNGPLFTDNEFHNDGLTYFKRKYEDLGLYNVTKKPE
;
A
#
# COMPACT_ATOMS: atom_id res chain seq x y z
N MET A 1 -47.82 55.21 -30.22
CA MET A 1 -46.70 54.32 -29.78
C MET A 1 -47.26 52.95 -29.53
N ASN A 2 -46.88 51.99 -30.38
CA ASN A 2 -47.62 50.75 -30.61
C ASN A 2 -47.48 49.77 -29.44
N LYS A 3 -48.62 49.28 -28.95
CA LYS A 3 -48.72 48.23 -27.94
C LYS A 3 -47.82 47.02 -28.28
N VAL A 4 -47.67 46.72 -29.57
CA VAL A 4 -46.79 45.67 -30.11
C VAL A 4 -45.32 45.83 -29.72
N PHE A 5 -44.78 47.07 -29.71
CA PHE A 5 -43.39 47.32 -29.33
C PHE A 5 -43.16 47.09 -27.83
N VAL A 6 -44.15 47.42 -27.00
CA VAL A 6 -44.09 47.17 -25.56
C VAL A 6 -44.17 45.67 -25.27
N THR A 7 -44.99 44.92 -26.02
CA THR A 7 -45.08 43.47 -25.85
C THR A 7 -43.81 42.76 -26.30
N LEU A 8 -43.22 43.16 -27.43
CA LEU A 8 -41.96 42.59 -27.91
C LEU A 8 -40.81 42.91 -26.94
N ALA A 9 -40.75 44.14 -26.41
CA ALA A 9 -39.75 44.52 -25.44
C ALA A 9 -39.87 43.65 -24.17
N LEU A 10 -41.07 43.48 -23.61
CA LEU A 10 -41.30 42.65 -22.42
C LEU A 10 -40.96 41.17 -22.63
N ILE A 11 -41.24 40.61 -23.81
CA ILE A 11 -40.87 39.23 -24.16
C ILE A 11 -39.35 39.10 -24.25
N LEU A 12 -38.67 40.09 -24.85
CA LEU A 12 -37.21 40.09 -24.97
C LEU A 12 -36.52 40.26 -23.60
N THR A 13 -37.03 41.12 -22.71
CA THR A 13 -36.51 41.23 -21.34
C THR A 13 -36.76 39.95 -20.54
N GLY A 14 -37.92 39.31 -20.72
CA GLY A 14 -38.22 38.01 -20.11
C GLY A 14 -37.27 36.90 -20.56
N LEU A 15 -36.97 36.82 -21.86
CA LEU A 15 -36.02 35.85 -22.43
C LEU A 15 -34.57 36.12 -21.98
N ILE A 16 -34.15 37.38 -21.86
CA ILE A 16 -32.82 37.73 -21.34
C ILE A 16 -32.71 37.38 -19.85
N LEU A 17 -33.76 37.65 -19.05
CA LEU A 17 -33.80 37.26 -17.63
C LEU A 17 -33.81 35.74 -17.43
N PHE A 18 -34.43 34.97 -18.33
CA PHE A 18 -34.35 33.50 -18.35
C PHE A 18 -33.00 32.98 -18.87
N SER A 19 -32.31 33.71 -19.75
CA SER A 19 -30.99 33.31 -20.26
C SER A 19 -29.85 33.58 -19.25
N PHE A 20 -30.08 34.45 -18.26
CA PHE A 20 -29.18 34.70 -17.13
C PHE A 20 -29.61 34.01 -15.84
N GLN A 21 -30.66 33.18 -15.85
CA GLN A 21 -30.80 32.17 -14.82
C GLN A 21 -29.71 31.14 -15.08
N SER A 22 -28.60 31.28 -14.34
CA SER A 22 -27.68 30.18 -14.14
C SER A 22 -28.55 28.97 -13.80
N THR A 23 -28.41 27.90 -14.56
CA THR A 23 -28.82 26.58 -14.10
C THR A 23 -28.11 26.39 -12.76
N ASN A 24 -28.83 26.65 -11.67
CA ASN A 24 -28.45 26.12 -10.38
C ASN A 24 -28.49 24.62 -10.60
N PHE A 25 -27.32 24.02 -10.82
CA PHE A 25 -27.13 22.64 -10.47
C PHE A 25 -27.55 22.56 -9.00
N ASN A 26 -28.59 21.79 -8.71
CA ASN A 26 -29.00 21.53 -7.34
C ASN A 26 -27.82 20.85 -6.62
N ASP A 27 -27.02 21.64 -5.92
CA ASP A 27 -26.13 21.22 -4.84
C ASP A 27 -27.00 20.93 -3.61
N ASP A 28 -27.87 19.92 -3.71
CA ASP A 28 -28.52 19.38 -2.54
C ASP A 28 -27.49 18.47 -1.83
N ASP A 29 -26.93 18.99 -0.73
CA ASP A 29 -26.09 18.34 0.32
C ASP A 29 -24.54 18.38 0.25
N GLU A 30 -23.89 19.36 -0.39
CA GLU A 30 -22.46 19.59 -0.09
C GLU A 30 -22.31 20.36 1.25
N LEU A 31 -22.00 19.62 2.32
CA LEU A 31 -21.64 20.20 3.62
C LEU A 31 -20.54 21.26 3.44
N SER A 32 -20.77 22.47 3.96
CA SER A 32 -19.74 23.52 4.00
C SER A 32 -18.48 23.01 4.71
N ILE A 33 -17.31 23.60 4.42
CA ILE A 33 -16.05 23.16 5.04
C ILE A 33 -16.09 23.21 6.57
N ASP A 34 -16.70 24.24 7.16
CA ASP A 34 -16.89 24.34 8.61
C ASP A 34 -17.77 23.20 9.15
N SER A 35 -18.80 22.83 8.39
CA SER A 35 -19.66 21.69 8.70
C SER A 35 -18.88 20.38 8.64
N LEU A 36 -18.08 20.16 7.58
CA LEU A 36 -17.24 18.97 7.43
C LEU A 36 -16.24 18.85 8.57
N ARG A 37 -15.48 19.92 8.86
CA ARG A 37 -14.51 19.93 9.97
C ARG A 37 -15.18 19.61 11.30
N LYS A 38 -16.36 20.19 11.56
CA LYS A 38 -17.12 19.92 12.78
C LYS A 38 -17.52 18.45 12.91
N VAL A 39 -17.96 17.80 11.83
CA VAL A 39 -18.38 16.39 11.88
C VAL A 39 -17.17 15.46 11.93
N TYR A 40 -16.15 15.65 11.08
CA TYR A 40 -14.97 14.78 11.05
C TYR A 40 -14.06 14.92 12.29
N SER A 41 -14.18 16.02 13.04
CA SER A 41 -13.50 16.18 14.33
C SER A 41 -14.11 15.33 15.47
N LYS A 42 -15.20 14.62 15.21
CA LYS A 42 -15.82 13.67 16.15
C LYS A 42 -15.17 12.28 16.01
N PRO A 43 -15.40 11.35 16.97
CA PRO A 43 -15.04 9.94 16.77
C PRO A 43 -15.57 9.38 15.45
N THR A 44 -14.85 8.42 14.87
CA THR A 44 -15.12 7.86 13.53
C THR A 44 -16.53 7.26 13.42
N GLU A 45 -17.08 6.77 14.54
CA GLU A 45 -18.45 6.23 14.61
C GLU A 45 -19.53 7.29 14.39
N GLN A 46 -19.18 8.58 14.50
CA GLN A 46 -20.08 9.72 14.31
C GLN A 46 -19.83 10.47 12.99
N TRP A 47 -18.93 9.97 12.15
CA TRP A 47 -18.69 10.55 10.83
C TRP A 47 -19.90 10.37 9.92
N PRO A 48 -20.03 11.18 8.83
CA PRO A 48 -21.06 10.96 7.83
C PRO A 48 -20.94 9.54 7.28
N LYS A 49 -22.07 8.89 6.97
CA LYS A 49 -22.05 7.55 6.39
C LYS A 49 -21.27 7.57 5.07
N PRO A 50 -20.37 6.60 4.83
CA PRO A 50 -19.68 6.48 3.55
C PRO A 50 -20.65 5.96 2.48
N THR A 51 -20.27 6.15 1.22
CA THR A 51 -20.95 5.54 0.07
C THR A 51 -20.28 4.22 -0.25
N VAL A 52 -20.91 3.12 0.17
CA VAL A 52 -20.40 1.75 0.00
C VAL A 52 -21.31 0.98 -0.96
N ASP A 53 -20.69 0.26 -1.88
CA ASP A 53 -21.30 -0.56 -2.91
C ASP A 53 -21.97 -1.79 -2.31
N LYS A 54 -23.02 -2.27 -2.97
CA LYS A 54 -23.72 -3.47 -2.52
C LYS A 54 -22.76 -4.66 -2.56
N GLY A 55 -22.55 -5.29 -1.40
CA GLY A 55 -21.69 -6.46 -1.26
C GLY A 55 -20.23 -6.15 -0.91
N ALA A 56 -19.82 -4.88 -0.88
CA ALA A 56 -18.50 -4.51 -0.38
C ALA A 56 -18.41 -4.72 1.13
N VAL A 57 -17.32 -5.36 1.57
CA VAL A 57 -16.99 -5.52 2.99
C VAL A 57 -16.30 -4.25 3.44
N PHE A 58 -16.95 -3.51 4.34
CA PHE A 58 -16.49 -2.21 4.78
C PHE A 58 -16.08 -2.21 6.26
N GLN A 59 -14.87 -1.72 6.53
CA GLN A 59 -14.40 -1.31 7.85
C GLN A 59 -14.03 0.16 7.80
N GLU A 60 -14.45 0.96 8.79
CA GLU A 60 -14.10 2.38 8.83
C GLU A 60 -12.58 2.60 8.95
N LEU A 61 -12.10 3.74 8.41
CA LEU A 61 -10.71 4.16 8.57
C LEU A 61 -10.38 4.29 10.06
N GLY A 62 -9.19 3.84 10.43
CA GLY A 62 -8.82 3.70 11.84
C GLY A 62 -7.33 3.85 12.08
N GLU A 63 -6.96 3.87 13.36
CA GLU A 63 -5.56 3.93 13.75
C GLU A 63 -4.85 2.62 13.39
N LEU A 64 -3.61 2.73 12.94
CA LEU A 64 -2.76 1.58 12.65
C LEU A 64 -2.66 0.65 13.87
N PRO A 65 -2.94 -0.66 13.71
CA PRO A 65 -2.72 -1.60 14.79
C PRO A 65 -1.22 -1.67 15.13
N PRO A 66 -0.86 -2.04 16.37
CA PRO A 66 0.54 -2.24 16.72
C PRO A 66 1.13 -3.38 15.88
N SER A 67 2.40 -3.23 15.49
CA SER A 67 3.13 -4.31 14.81
C SER A 67 3.10 -5.59 15.65
N PRO A 68 2.95 -6.77 15.03
CA PRO A 68 2.96 -8.05 15.73
C PRO A 68 4.35 -8.41 16.29
N VAL A 69 5.40 -7.66 15.95
CA VAL A 69 6.77 -7.94 16.41
C VAL A 69 7.01 -7.31 17.78
N ASP A 70 7.09 -8.15 18.81
CA ASP A 70 7.48 -7.71 20.16
C ASP A 70 8.99 -7.50 20.25
N LEU A 71 9.43 -6.28 19.94
CA LEU A 71 10.81 -5.85 20.11
C LEU A 71 11.24 -5.70 21.57
N LYS A 72 10.45 -6.07 22.58
CA LYS A 72 10.93 -6.18 23.98
C LYS A 72 11.53 -7.56 24.26
N ASN A 73 11.14 -8.58 23.51
CA ASN A 73 11.65 -9.93 23.63
C ASN A 73 13.02 -10.05 22.94
N ASP A 74 14.08 -10.33 23.72
CA ASP A 74 15.45 -10.40 23.20
C ASP A 74 15.63 -11.48 22.12
N SER A 75 14.92 -12.61 22.22
CA SER A 75 14.94 -13.65 21.18
C SER A 75 14.42 -13.11 19.85
N VAL A 76 13.35 -12.31 19.88
CA VAL A 76 12.79 -11.68 18.67
C VAL A 76 13.74 -10.61 18.14
N LYS A 77 14.31 -9.77 19.01
CA LYS A 77 15.31 -8.75 18.61
C LYS A 77 16.49 -9.39 17.86
N ASN A 78 17.01 -10.52 18.34
CA ASN A 78 18.14 -11.19 17.70
C ASN A 78 17.77 -11.73 16.31
N VAL A 79 16.55 -12.25 16.13
CA VAL A 79 16.05 -12.69 14.82
C VAL A 79 15.89 -11.50 13.87
N VAL A 80 15.35 -10.37 14.37
CA VAL A 80 15.21 -9.11 13.61
C VAL A 80 16.58 -8.57 13.19
N GLU A 81 17.57 -8.57 14.08
CA GLU A 81 18.91 -8.07 13.78
C GLU A 81 19.61 -8.94 12.72
N LEU A 82 19.51 -10.26 12.82
CA LEU A 82 19.99 -11.15 11.76
C LEU A 82 19.27 -10.89 10.43
N GLY A 83 17.95 -10.71 10.47
CA GLY A 83 17.14 -10.38 9.28
C GLY A 83 17.57 -9.08 8.64
N LYS A 84 17.82 -8.04 9.44
CA LYS A 84 18.34 -6.75 8.99
C LYS A 84 19.68 -6.92 8.29
N ILE A 85 20.63 -7.63 8.90
CA ILE A 85 21.94 -7.87 8.30
C ILE A 85 21.79 -8.55 6.94
N LEU A 86 20.97 -9.59 6.84
CA LEU A 86 20.71 -10.31 5.60
C LEU A 86 20.03 -9.40 4.55
N PHE A 87 19.08 -8.56 4.96
CA PHE A 87 18.31 -7.68 4.07
C PHE A 87 19.19 -6.68 3.30
N PHE A 88 20.24 -6.17 3.95
CA PHE A 88 21.19 -5.22 3.36
C PHE A 88 22.43 -5.89 2.76
N ASP A 89 22.56 -7.23 2.83
CA ASP A 89 23.76 -7.92 2.35
C ASP A 89 23.61 -8.38 0.90
N PRO A 90 24.40 -7.83 -0.04
CA PRO A 90 24.28 -8.20 -1.44
C PRO A 90 24.76 -9.64 -1.71
N ARG A 91 25.47 -10.28 -0.78
CA ARG A 91 25.93 -11.67 -0.90
C ARG A 91 24.80 -12.69 -0.86
N LEU A 92 23.56 -12.28 -0.57
CA LEU A 92 22.39 -13.12 -0.79
C LEU A 92 22.18 -13.42 -2.28
N SER A 93 22.44 -12.47 -3.18
CA SER A 93 22.33 -12.66 -4.63
C SER A 93 23.41 -13.57 -5.20
N GLY A 94 23.14 -14.20 -6.35
CA GLY A 94 24.13 -15.00 -7.08
C GLY A 94 25.37 -14.19 -7.46
N SER A 95 25.18 -12.93 -7.87
CA SER A 95 26.25 -12.00 -8.27
C SER A 95 27.01 -11.36 -7.11
N ASN A 96 26.51 -11.45 -5.88
CA ASN A 96 26.98 -10.67 -4.73
C ASN A 96 26.83 -9.14 -4.88
N GLN A 97 25.94 -8.66 -5.73
CA GLN A 97 25.77 -7.21 -6.02
C GLN A 97 24.40 -6.67 -5.62
N ILE A 98 23.40 -7.53 -5.44
CA ILE A 98 22.01 -7.14 -5.19
C ILE A 98 21.60 -7.63 -3.81
N SER A 99 21.01 -6.76 -3.01
CA SER A 99 20.37 -7.05 -1.73
C SER A 99 18.87 -6.74 -1.81
N CYS A 100 18.10 -7.10 -0.79
CA CYS A 100 16.69 -6.70 -0.71
C CYS A 100 16.55 -5.17 -0.74
N SER A 101 17.48 -4.46 -0.10
CA SER A 101 17.51 -2.99 -0.07
C SER A 101 17.81 -2.33 -1.41
N SER A 102 18.28 -3.07 -2.43
CA SER A 102 18.46 -2.54 -3.79
C SER A 102 17.13 -2.16 -4.44
N CYS A 103 16.03 -2.85 -4.08
CA CYS A 103 14.67 -2.60 -4.57
C CYS A 103 13.72 -2.07 -3.48
N HIS A 104 14.08 -2.22 -2.20
CA HIS A 104 13.30 -1.77 -1.06
C HIS A 104 14.14 -0.84 -0.16
N ALA A 105 14.42 0.36 -0.65
CA ALA A 105 15.31 1.32 0.00
C ALA A 105 14.60 2.07 1.13
N PRO A 106 15.15 2.13 2.35
CA PRO A 106 14.52 2.83 3.48
C PRO A 106 14.19 4.30 3.20
N ASP A 107 15.08 5.01 2.50
CA ASP A 107 14.92 6.44 2.18
C ASP A 107 13.81 6.71 1.14
N LEU A 108 13.36 5.65 0.45
CA LEU A 108 12.26 5.69 -0.51
C LEU A 108 11.04 4.92 0.02
N HIS A 109 10.80 4.99 1.33
CA HIS A 109 9.68 4.31 1.98
C HIS A 109 9.67 2.81 1.67
N TRP A 110 10.84 2.17 1.68
CA TRP A 110 11.02 0.75 1.41
C TRP A 110 10.52 0.30 0.03
N SER A 111 10.58 1.20 -0.95
CA SER A 111 10.41 0.95 -2.39
C SER A 111 11.69 1.37 -3.15
N ASP A 112 11.68 1.39 -4.48
CA ASP A 112 12.82 1.85 -5.30
C ASP A 112 12.56 3.14 -6.09
N GLY A 113 11.34 3.69 -6.04
CA GLY A 113 10.96 4.89 -6.79
C GLY A 113 11.00 4.72 -8.32
N ARG A 114 11.00 3.49 -8.85
CA ARG A 114 11.02 3.19 -10.29
C ARG A 114 9.68 2.67 -10.77
N GLN A 115 9.42 2.80 -12.08
CA GLN A 115 8.25 2.16 -12.70
C GLN A 115 8.31 0.63 -12.54
N VAL A 116 9.47 0.04 -12.80
CA VAL A 116 9.78 -1.37 -12.56
C VAL A 116 11.21 -1.49 -12.04
N SER A 117 11.46 -2.47 -11.19
CA SER A 117 12.79 -2.71 -10.62
C SER A 117 13.75 -3.30 -11.65
N VAL A 118 15.03 -3.09 -11.41
CA VAL A 118 16.13 -3.64 -12.22
C VAL A 118 16.94 -4.59 -11.33
N GLY A 119 17.02 -5.85 -11.71
CA GLY A 119 17.71 -6.89 -10.95
C GLY A 119 19.02 -7.33 -11.59
N HIS A 120 19.33 -8.61 -11.44
CA HIS A 120 20.55 -9.25 -11.91
C HIS A 120 20.73 -9.04 -13.41
N ASP A 121 21.98 -8.79 -13.83
CA ASP A 121 22.37 -8.50 -15.21
C ASP A 121 21.54 -7.39 -15.88
N HIS A 122 21.09 -6.41 -15.08
CA HIS A 122 20.26 -5.30 -15.51
C HIS A 122 18.92 -5.70 -16.14
N LEU A 123 18.44 -6.91 -15.84
CA LEU A 123 17.14 -7.37 -16.30
C LEU A 123 16.04 -6.58 -15.59
N THR A 124 15.08 -6.09 -16.37
CA THR A 124 13.92 -5.36 -15.85
C THR A 124 12.85 -6.33 -15.37
N ASN A 125 12.24 -6.02 -14.23
CA ASN A 125 11.03 -6.69 -13.77
C ASN A 125 9.80 -6.20 -14.56
N ILE A 126 8.66 -6.87 -14.36
CA ILE A 126 7.38 -6.51 -15.02
C ILE A 126 6.44 -5.71 -14.10
N ARG A 127 6.78 -5.59 -12.82
CA ARG A 127 6.00 -4.89 -11.81
C ARG A 127 6.85 -3.94 -10.97
N ASN A 128 6.21 -2.91 -10.44
CA ASN A 128 6.80 -2.02 -9.44
C ASN A 128 7.06 -2.78 -8.13
N ALA A 129 8.16 -2.47 -7.45
CA ALA A 129 8.43 -2.97 -6.09
C ALA A 129 7.53 -2.23 -5.08
N PRO A 130 6.57 -2.91 -4.44
CA PRO A 130 5.72 -2.26 -3.44
C PRO A 130 6.55 -1.87 -2.21
N SER A 131 6.05 -0.90 -1.44
CA SER A 131 6.62 -0.59 -0.12
C SER A 131 6.53 -1.80 0.82
N LEU A 132 7.54 -1.95 1.69
CA LEU A 132 7.49 -2.90 2.81
C LEU A 132 6.95 -2.29 4.11
N GLU A 133 6.58 -1.01 4.14
CA GLU A 133 5.98 -0.40 5.32
C GLU A 133 4.67 -1.12 5.69
N ASN A 134 4.59 -1.62 6.92
CA ASN A 134 3.45 -2.35 7.45
C ASN A 134 3.10 -3.66 6.70
N VAL A 135 4.08 -4.26 6.00
CA VAL A 135 3.84 -5.46 5.18
C VAL A 135 3.27 -6.65 5.97
N TRP A 136 3.47 -6.66 7.29
CA TRP A 136 2.91 -7.65 8.22
C TRP A 136 1.38 -7.73 8.23
N PHE A 137 0.68 -6.70 7.76
CA PHE A 137 -0.78 -6.66 7.74
C PHE A 137 -1.39 -7.43 6.56
N TYR A 138 -0.63 -7.61 5.47
CA TYR A 138 -1.16 -8.21 4.25
C TYR A 138 -1.29 -9.74 4.36
N LYS A 139 -2.45 -10.26 3.98
CA LYS A 139 -2.74 -11.71 4.02
C LYS A 139 -2.15 -12.48 2.84
N ARG A 140 -2.01 -11.82 1.69
CA ARG A 140 -1.46 -12.34 0.43
C ARG A 140 -0.47 -11.34 -0.10
N LEU A 141 0.67 -11.83 -0.59
CA LEU A 141 1.81 -11.01 -0.97
C LEU A 141 2.11 -11.15 -2.46
N PHE A 142 2.85 -10.18 -2.97
CA PHE A 142 2.93 -9.81 -4.39
C PHE A 142 1.62 -9.22 -4.94
N TRP A 143 1.74 -8.45 -6.02
CA TRP A 143 0.60 -7.89 -6.75
C TRP A 143 -0.42 -8.92 -7.25
N ASP A 144 0.00 -10.18 -7.46
CA ASP A 144 -0.89 -11.29 -7.85
C ASP A 144 -1.21 -12.24 -6.69
N GLY A 145 -0.82 -11.90 -5.47
CA GLY A 145 -1.11 -12.69 -4.28
C GLY A 145 -0.47 -14.06 -4.23
N ARG A 146 0.48 -14.40 -5.11
CA ARG A 146 0.98 -15.79 -5.22
C ARG A 146 1.65 -16.31 -3.96
N ALA A 147 2.13 -15.44 -3.05
CA ALA A 147 2.74 -15.86 -1.80
C ALA A 147 1.76 -15.71 -0.63
N ALA A 148 1.72 -16.72 0.23
CA ALA A 148 0.87 -16.78 1.43
C ALA A 148 1.59 -16.36 2.72
N SER A 149 2.91 -16.13 2.66
CA SER A 149 3.72 -15.72 3.79
C SER A 149 4.91 -14.87 3.36
N LEU A 150 5.44 -14.05 4.28
CA LEU A 150 6.65 -13.25 4.04
C LEU A 150 7.88 -14.13 3.81
N GLU A 151 7.93 -15.31 4.42
CA GLU A 151 9.00 -16.29 4.24
C GLU A 151 9.02 -16.81 2.78
N GLU A 152 7.86 -17.21 2.27
CA GLU A 152 7.68 -17.62 0.87
C GLU A 152 7.92 -16.46 -0.10
N GLN A 153 7.41 -15.28 0.24
CA GLN A 153 7.63 -14.06 -0.54
C GLN A 153 9.12 -13.75 -0.64
N ALA A 154 9.87 -13.81 0.45
CA ALA A 154 11.31 -13.50 0.47
C ALA A 154 12.16 -14.52 -0.31
N GLU A 155 11.74 -15.78 -0.36
CA GLU A 155 12.44 -16.82 -1.13
C GLU A 155 12.38 -16.56 -2.65
N SER A 156 11.24 -16.06 -3.13
CA SER A 156 11.00 -15.90 -4.57
C SER A 156 11.96 -14.90 -5.27
N PRO A 157 12.17 -13.66 -4.78
CA PRO A 157 13.16 -12.71 -5.30
C PRO A 157 14.59 -13.22 -5.25
N VAL A 158 14.94 -13.95 -4.17
CA VAL A 158 16.28 -14.50 -4.00
C VAL A 158 16.58 -15.49 -5.11
N ALA A 159 15.62 -16.36 -5.46
CA ALA A 159 15.78 -17.35 -6.51
C ALA A 159 15.58 -16.80 -7.96
N ALA A 160 14.77 -15.76 -8.14
CA ALA A 160 14.34 -15.29 -9.46
C ALA A 160 15.51 -14.77 -10.31
N HIS A 161 15.55 -15.19 -11.58
CA HIS A 161 16.65 -14.88 -12.50
C HIS A 161 16.81 -13.39 -12.81
N ASN A 162 15.70 -12.69 -12.95
CA ASN A 162 15.66 -11.25 -13.22
C ASN A 162 15.72 -10.39 -11.93
N GLU A 163 15.95 -11.01 -10.76
CA GLU A 163 16.05 -10.31 -9.47
C GLU A 163 17.41 -10.59 -8.82
N MET A 164 17.53 -11.59 -7.95
CA MET A 164 18.81 -11.88 -7.25
C MET A 164 19.55 -13.10 -7.78
N HIS A 165 18.90 -13.96 -8.57
CA HIS A 165 19.47 -15.13 -9.26
C HIS A 165 20.37 -16.02 -8.39
N GLN A 166 19.93 -16.36 -7.18
CA GLN A 166 20.66 -17.25 -6.28
C GLN A 166 20.27 -18.73 -6.49
N ASP A 167 21.25 -19.63 -6.47
CA ASP A 167 21.01 -21.05 -6.27
C ASP A 167 20.65 -21.32 -4.79
N MET A 168 19.37 -21.58 -4.57
CA MET A 168 18.81 -21.84 -3.24
C MET A 168 19.42 -23.05 -2.53
N LYS A 169 19.99 -24.02 -3.25
CA LYS A 169 20.71 -25.16 -2.64
C LYS A 169 22.11 -24.77 -2.17
N ALA A 170 22.72 -23.78 -2.82
CA ALA A 170 24.05 -23.29 -2.49
C ALA A 170 24.04 -22.21 -1.39
N LEU A 171 22.96 -21.45 -1.26
CA LEU A 171 22.87 -20.29 -0.36
C LEU A 171 23.30 -20.57 1.09
N PRO A 172 22.81 -21.62 1.80
CA PRO A 172 23.25 -21.87 3.17
C PRO A 172 24.74 -22.17 3.27
N LYS A 173 25.27 -22.95 2.33
CA LYS A 173 26.71 -23.29 2.28
C LYS A 173 27.54 -22.05 2.01
N LYS A 174 27.07 -21.16 1.12
CA LYS A 174 27.69 -19.88 0.81
C LYS A 174 27.80 -19.01 2.05
N LEU A 175 26.69 -18.77 2.76
CA LEU A 175 26.69 -17.95 3.98
C LEU A 175 27.50 -18.59 5.11
N ASN A 176 27.49 -19.92 5.24
CA ASN A 176 28.25 -20.63 6.28
C ASN A 176 29.77 -20.49 6.13
N LYS A 177 30.29 -20.18 4.93
CA LYS A 177 31.71 -19.86 4.72
C LYS A 177 32.11 -18.51 5.33
N ILE A 178 31.15 -17.64 5.62
CA ILE A 178 31.37 -16.30 6.18
C ILE A 178 31.22 -16.39 7.70
N LYS A 179 32.36 -16.54 8.41
CA LYS A 179 32.38 -16.73 9.87
C LYS A 179 31.62 -15.63 10.64
N GLY A 180 31.55 -14.42 10.09
CA GLY A 180 30.85 -13.27 10.67
C GLY A 180 29.36 -13.49 10.91
N TYR A 181 28.69 -14.41 10.21
CA TYR A 181 27.28 -14.72 10.46
C TYR A 181 27.04 -15.60 11.69
N GLN A 182 28.02 -16.41 12.09
CA GLN A 182 27.82 -17.44 13.12
C GLN A 182 27.32 -16.87 14.47
N PRO A 183 27.86 -15.74 14.98
CA PRO A 183 27.34 -15.12 16.20
C PRO A 183 25.87 -14.71 16.07
N PHE A 184 25.46 -14.14 14.93
CA PHE A 184 24.07 -13.70 14.71
C PHE A 184 23.09 -14.88 14.61
N PHE A 185 23.46 -15.96 13.91
CA PHE A 185 22.64 -17.18 13.90
C PHE A 185 22.57 -17.84 15.28
N THR A 186 23.66 -17.80 16.05
CA THR A 186 23.67 -18.31 17.43
C THR A 186 22.76 -17.49 18.33
N ALA A 187 22.81 -16.16 18.24
CA ALA A 187 21.95 -15.27 19.01
C ALA A 187 20.46 -15.42 18.65
N ALA A 188 20.15 -15.58 17.36
CA ALA A 188 18.78 -15.70 16.86
C ALA A 188 18.15 -17.09 17.11
N PHE A 189 18.93 -18.16 17.00
CA PHE A 189 18.41 -19.54 16.97
C PHE A 189 19.10 -20.51 17.93
N GLY A 190 19.96 -20.03 18.82
CA GLY A 190 20.76 -20.85 19.73
C GLY A 190 21.79 -21.75 19.02
N SER A 191 22.03 -21.55 17.73
CA SER A 191 22.84 -22.44 16.91
C SER A 191 23.43 -21.72 15.71
N LYS A 192 24.73 -21.94 15.45
CA LYS A 192 25.43 -21.41 14.27
C LYS A 192 24.99 -22.01 12.94
N THR A 193 24.11 -23.02 12.95
CA THR A 193 23.67 -23.70 11.73
C THR A 193 22.84 -22.75 10.86
N ILE A 194 23.26 -22.58 9.61
CA ILE A 194 22.57 -21.76 8.62
C ILE A 194 21.73 -22.66 7.72
N THR A 195 20.44 -22.35 7.58
CA THR A 195 19.49 -23.04 6.69
C THR A 195 18.62 -22.02 5.98
N ASN A 196 18.03 -22.37 4.83
CA ASN A 196 17.08 -21.48 4.14
C ASN A 196 15.92 -21.09 5.04
N LYS A 197 15.37 -22.03 5.82
CA LYS A 197 14.33 -21.74 6.81
C LYS A 197 14.74 -20.60 7.74
N ARG A 198 15.92 -20.68 8.35
CA ARG A 198 16.41 -19.65 9.28
C ARG A 198 16.68 -18.31 8.58
N ILE A 199 17.21 -18.34 7.35
CA ILE A 199 17.45 -17.14 6.55
C ILE A 199 16.13 -16.40 6.30
N PHE A 200 15.12 -17.10 5.79
CA PHE A 200 13.85 -16.48 5.42
C PHE A 200 12.97 -16.14 6.61
N GLU A 201 13.03 -16.92 7.69
CA GLU A 201 12.39 -16.57 8.97
C GLU A 201 12.98 -15.28 9.54
N SER A 202 14.31 -15.10 9.48
CA SER A 202 14.95 -13.85 9.90
C SER A 202 14.57 -12.67 9.00
N LEU A 203 14.63 -12.83 7.68
CA LEU A 203 14.22 -11.78 6.72
C LEU A 203 12.77 -11.38 6.92
N ALA A 204 11.86 -12.34 7.02
CA ALA A 204 10.43 -12.08 7.23
C ALA A 204 10.18 -11.39 8.57
N THR A 205 10.84 -11.81 9.65
CA THR A 205 10.70 -11.16 10.97
C THR A 205 11.22 -9.72 10.96
N PHE A 206 12.33 -9.45 10.27
CA PHE A 206 12.80 -8.08 10.04
C PHE A 206 11.79 -7.26 9.24
N GLN A 207 11.23 -7.80 8.15
CA GLN A 207 10.23 -7.11 7.36
C GLN A 207 8.97 -6.76 8.17
N ARG A 208 8.53 -7.65 9.08
CA ARG A 208 7.40 -7.37 9.99
C ARG A 208 7.66 -6.23 10.98
N SER A 209 8.93 -5.90 11.26
CA SER A 209 9.29 -4.78 12.13
C SER A 209 9.30 -3.43 11.41
N ILE A 210 9.22 -3.43 10.08
CA ILE A 210 9.14 -2.22 9.26
C ILE A 210 7.73 -1.64 9.38
N VAL A 211 7.59 -0.58 10.18
CA VAL A 211 6.33 0.14 10.39
C VAL A 211 6.41 1.57 9.85
N SER A 212 5.30 2.06 9.31
CA SER A 212 5.24 3.45 8.85
C SER A 212 5.33 4.41 10.03
N ARG A 213 5.87 5.61 9.77
CA ARG A 213 5.85 6.72 10.72
C ARG A 213 4.43 7.21 10.97
N ARG A 214 4.21 7.82 12.13
CA ARG A 214 2.94 8.48 12.46
C ARG A 214 2.66 9.63 11.50
N THR A 215 1.52 9.57 10.82
CA THR A 215 1.07 10.53 9.81
C THR A 215 0.19 11.64 10.41
N PRO A 216 -0.08 12.74 9.67
CA PRO A 216 -1.11 13.69 10.07
C PRO A 216 -2.50 13.06 10.22
N PHE A 217 -2.83 12.04 9.41
CA PHE A 217 -4.09 11.30 9.53
C PHE A 217 -4.16 10.52 10.85
N ASP A 218 -3.08 9.86 11.26
CA ASP A 218 -3.02 9.15 12.55
C ASP A 218 -3.17 10.11 13.73
N ARG A 219 -2.58 11.31 13.64
CA ARG A 219 -2.77 12.35 14.67
C ARG A 219 -4.22 12.83 14.70
N PHE A 220 -4.83 12.99 13.54
CA PHE A 220 -6.23 13.39 13.41
C PHE A 220 -7.19 12.40 14.06
N LEU A 221 -7.00 11.09 13.79
CA LEU A 221 -7.73 10.01 14.45
C LEU A 221 -7.50 10.02 15.97
N ALA A 222 -6.27 10.30 16.40
CA ALA A 222 -5.90 10.48 17.80
C ALA A 222 -6.35 11.84 18.41
N ARG A 223 -7.39 12.46 17.83
CA ARG A 223 -8.08 13.67 18.29
C ARG A 223 -7.33 14.99 18.16
N ASP A 224 -6.22 15.03 17.42
CA ASP A 224 -5.65 16.31 16.96
C ASP A 224 -6.45 16.84 15.76
N LYS A 225 -7.51 17.59 16.07
CA LYS A 225 -8.46 18.15 15.09
C LYS A 225 -7.80 19.10 14.07
N LYS A 226 -6.59 19.58 14.35
CA LYS A 226 -5.84 20.50 13.49
C LYS A 226 -4.78 19.77 12.66
N ALA A 227 -4.60 18.47 12.83
CA ALA A 227 -3.61 17.70 12.09
C ALA A 227 -3.90 17.63 10.58
N LEU A 228 -5.18 17.73 10.19
CA LEU A 228 -5.59 17.85 8.79
C LEU A 228 -6.00 19.28 8.43
N THR A 229 -5.52 19.73 7.28
CA THR A 229 -5.97 20.97 6.64
C THR A 229 -7.42 20.84 6.16
N ASP A 230 -8.07 21.96 5.88
CA ASP A 230 -9.45 21.97 5.35
C ASP A 230 -9.56 21.18 4.05
N GLN A 231 -8.61 21.37 3.14
CA GLN A 231 -8.55 20.62 1.89
C GLN A 231 -8.43 19.10 2.12
N GLN A 232 -7.65 18.67 3.12
CA GLN A 232 -7.52 17.26 3.47
C GLN A 232 -8.82 16.69 4.06
N ILE A 233 -9.60 17.49 4.79
CA ILE A 233 -10.94 17.10 5.28
C ILE A 233 -11.92 16.94 4.12
N VAL A 234 -11.90 17.84 3.14
CA VAL A 234 -12.70 17.68 1.90
C VAL A 234 -12.28 16.42 1.15
N GLY A 235 -10.97 16.17 1.02
CA GLY A 235 -10.44 14.96 0.40
C GLY A 235 -10.89 13.67 1.12
N LEU A 236 -10.85 13.67 2.45
CA LEU A 236 -11.37 12.57 3.27
C LEU A 236 -12.88 12.36 3.04
N HIS A 237 -13.65 13.44 2.91
CA HIS A 237 -15.07 13.34 2.58
C HIS A 237 -15.29 12.72 1.21
N LEU A 238 -14.65 13.27 0.19
CA LEU A 238 -14.72 12.78 -1.19
C LEU A 238 -14.34 11.29 -1.29
N PHE A 239 -13.24 10.90 -0.66
CA PHE A 239 -12.71 9.53 -0.62
C PHE A 239 -13.74 8.53 -0.05
N ARG A 240 -14.45 8.96 1.01
CA ARG A 240 -15.46 8.14 1.70
C ARG A 240 -16.83 8.13 1.01
N THR A 241 -17.14 9.15 0.20
CA THR A 241 -18.47 9.34 -0.40
C THR A 241 -18.43 9.27 -1.92
N LYS A 242 -18.48 10.43 -2.59
CA LYS A 242 -18.69 10.55 -4.04
C LYS A 242 -17.62 9.84 -4.88
N ALA A 243 -16.37 9.76 -4.42
CA ALA A 243 -15.31 9.04 -5.13
C ALA A 243 -15.28 7.53 -4.83
N ARG A 244 -16.02 7.04 -3.83
CA ARG A 244 -16.24 5.61 -3.55
C ARG A 244 -14.95 4.81 -3.32
N CYS A 245 -13.84 5.46 -2.97
CA CYS A 245 -12.53 4.82 -2.79
C CYS A 245 -12.55 3.79 -1.65
N ILE A 246 -13.38 4.05 -0.63
CA ILE A 246 -13.48 3.22 0.57
C ILE A 246 -14.14 1.84 0.34
N ASN A 247 -14.58 1.55 -0.88
CA ASN A 247 -15.04 0.21 -1.24
C ASN A 247 -13.94 -0.84 -1.24
N CYS A 248 -12.71 -0.45 -1.60
CA CYS A 248 -11.54 -1.33 -1.57
C CYS A 248 -10.45 -0.80 -0.62
N HIS A 249 -10.39 0.53 -0.43
CA HIS A 249 -9.37 1.19 0.38
C HIS A 249 -9.93 1.63 1.74
N ASN A 250 -10.07 0.68 2.65
CA ASN A 250 -10.69 0.92 3.96
C ASN A 250 -9.91 0.33 5.13
N GLY A 251 -10.44 0.43 6.35
CA GLY A 251 -9.75 0.02 7.55
C GLY A 251 -8.49 0.83 7.86
N PRO A 252 -7.68 0.38 8.85
CA PRO A 252 -6.50 1.11 9.31
C PRO A 252 -5.38 1.32 8.28
N LEU A 253 -5.30 0.44 7.27
CA LEU A 253 -4.24 0.45 6.26
C LEU A 253 -4.74 0.80 4.87
N PHE A 254 -5.96 1.34 4.77
CA PHE A 254 -6.55 1.76 3.48
C PHE A 254 -6.55 0.62 2.46
N THR A 255 -6.87 -0.59 2.92
CA THR A 255 -7.01 -1.80 2.12
C THR A 255 -7.93 -2.79 2.82
N ASP A 256 -8.85 -3.38 2.06
CA ASP A 256 -9.71 -4.48 2.49
C ASP A 256 -9.00 -5.85 2.46
N ASN A 257 -7.73 -5.92 2.04
CA ASN A 257 -6.94 -7.14 1.83
C ASN A 257 -7.48 -8.10 0.75
N GLU A 258 -8.36 -7.62 -0.13
CA GLU A 258 -8.93 -8.42 -1.22
C GLU A 258 -8.35 -8.02 -2.58
N PHE A 259 -8.52 -8.90 -3.56
CA PHE A 259 -8.17 -8.62 -4.96
C PHE A 259 -9.39 -8.07 -5.69
N HIS A 260 -9.16 -7.09 -6.56
CA HIS A 260 -10.19 -6.44 -7.34
C HIS A 260 -9.75 -6.32 -8.79
N ASN A 261 -10.70 -6.42 -9.72
CA ASN A 261 -10.45 -6.12 -11.12
C ASN A 261 -10.49 -4.61 -11.34
N ASP A 262 -9.32 -4.02 -11.54
CA ASP A 262 -9.13 -2.58 -11.78
C ASP A 262 -9.29 -2.17 -13.26
N GLY A 263 -9.54 -3.13 -14.15
CA GLY A 263 -9.68 -2.92 -15.59
C GLY A 263 -8.35 -2.70 -16.34
N LEU A 264 -7.18 -2.90 -15.72
CA LEU A 264 -5.86 -2.54 -16.25
C LEU A 264 -5.04 -3.72 -16.80
N THR A 265 -5.66 -4.63 -17.55
CA THR A 265 -4.98 -5.89 -17.93
C THR A 265 -4.19 -5.85 -19.27
N TYR A 266 -4.29 -4.78 -20.07
CA TYR A 266 -3.62 -4.67 -21.40
C TYR A 266 -3.76 -5.93 -22.27
N PHE A 267 -4.91 -6.59 -22.23
CA PHE A 267 -5.14 -7.89 -22.84
C PHE A 267 -4.68 -7.99 -24.30
N LYS A 268 -3.90 -9.03 -24.61
CA LYS A 268 -3.24 -9.31 -25.90
C LYS A 268 -2.31 -8.19 -26.39
N ARG A 269 -1.72 -7.42 -25.49
CA ARG A 269 -0.75 -6.35 -25.80
C ARG A 269 0.55 -6.55 -25.02
N LYS A 270 1.56 -5.75 -25.36
CA LYS A 270 2.94 -5.84 -24.84
C LYS A 270 3.06 -5.83 -23.31
N TYR A 271 2.12 -5.20 -22.60
CA TYR A 271 2.13 -5.05 -21.14
C TYR A 271 1.02 -5.87 -20.48
N GLU A 272 0.58 -6.97 -21.11
CA GLU A 272 -0.42 -7.84 -20.53
C GLU A 272 0.04 -8.36 -19.16
N ASP A 273 -0.75 -8.05 -18.14
CA ASP A 273 -0.66 -8.61 -16.81
C ASP A 273 -2.07 -8.98 -16.36
N LEU A 274 -2.31 -10.27 -16.16
CA LEU A 274 -3.60 -10.79 -15.73
C LEU A 274 -3.70 -10.87 -14.20
N GLY A 275 -2.67 -10.41 -13.47
CA GLY A 275 -2.66 -10.35 -12.01
C GLY A 275 -2.89 -11.72 -11.37
N LEU A 276 -3.84 -11.79 -10.43
CA LEU A 276 -4.21 -13.00 -9.69
C LEU A 276 -4.68 -14.13 -10.63
N TYR A 277 -5.26 -13.82 -11.79
CA TYR A 277 -5.67 -14.85 -12.76
C TYR A 277 -4.50 -15.75 -13.18
N ASN A 278 -3.28 -15.23 -13.25
CA ASN A 278 -2.12 -16.04 -13.59
C ASN A 278 -1.83 -17.13 -12.55
N VAL A 279 -2.28 -16.94 -11.31
CA VAL A 279 -2.14 -17.85 -10.18
C VAL A 279 -3.36 -18.78 -10.07
N THR A 280 -4.57 -18.23 -10.11
CA THR A 280 -5.81 -18.97 -9.81
C THR A 280 -6.51 -19.56 -11.02
N LYS A 281 -6.26 -19.00 -12.21
CA LYS A 281 -7.02 -19.24 -13.46
C LYS A 281 -8.50 -18.89 -13.37
N LYS A 282 -8.87 -18.02 -12.43
CA LYS A 282 -10.24 -17.54 -12.25
C LYS A 282 -10.34 -16.04 -12.53
N PRO A 283 -11.41 -15.59 -13.20
CA PRO A 283 -11.58 -14.20 -13.64
C PRO A 283 -12.07 -13.26 -12.53
N GLU A 284 -12.25 -13.78 -11.32
CA GLU A 284 -12.67 -13.07 -10.11
C GLU A 284 -11.61 -12.07 -9.63
#